data_AF-A0A959NDT6-F1
#
_entry.id   AF-A0A959NDT6-F1
#
_cell.length_a   1.000
_cell.length_b   1.000
_cell.length_c   1.000
_cell.angle_alpha   90.00
_cell.angle_beta   90.00
_cell.angle_gamma   90.00
#
_symmetry.space_group_name_H-M   'P 1'
#
loop_
_entity.id
_entity.type
_entity.pdbx_description
1 polymer ?
#
loop_
_entity_poly.entity_id
_entity_poly.type
_entity_poly.pdbx_seq_one_letter_code
_entity_poly.pdbx_strand_id
1 'polypeptide(L)'
;FFNQAISQKRAGEVMMLATAAGQESMEDRSIGTGHGLFTYYLVDGLNGIADSEGNKDDKVSVAEIQKYVDEKVPAVAKTRFNRVQNPYFCCYDKSDEIVSIVDPAYLKKWEELKLQQSGGGNSFP
;
A
#
# COMPACT_ATOMS: atom_id res chain seq x y z
N PHE A 1 21.21 12.69 38.93
CA PHE A 1 20.01 12.03 38.38
C PHE A 1 20.21 11.87 36.88
N PHE A 2 20.45 10.65 36.43
CA PHE A 2 20.79 10.33 35.04
C PHE A 2 19.48 9.89 34.34
N ASN A 3 18.88 10.78 33.54
CA ASN A 3 17.80 10.41 32.64
C ASN A 3 18.43 9.60 31.51
N GLN A 4 18.47 8.28 31.65
CA GLN A 4 18.56 7.42 30.47
C GLN A 4 17.26 7.63 29.70
N ALA A 5 17.31 8.55 28.73
CA ALA A 5 16.39 8.51 27.62
C ALA A 5 16.51 7.09 27.05
N ILE A 6 15.42 6.34 27.13
CA ILE A 6 15.29 5.07 26.44
C ILE A 6 15.48 5.41 24.97
N SER A 7 16.70 5.22 24.46
CA SER A 7 16.96 5.32 23.03
C SER A 7 16.21 4.16 22.42
N GLN A 8 15.00 4.42 21.90
CA GLN A 8 14.26 3.45 21.11
C GLN A 8 15.15 3.11 19.91
N LYS A 9 15.83 1.98 19.99
CA LYS A 9 16.66 1.48 18.90
C LYS A 9 15.69 0.98 17.84
N ARG A 10 15.65 1.64 16.68
CA ARG A 10 14.87 1.16 15.53
C ARG A 10 15.32 -0.26 15.23
N ALA A 11 14.38 -1.20 15.23
CA ALA A 11 14.64 -2.62 15.10
C ALA A 11 14.24 -3.15 13.71
N GLY A 12 14.53 -2.37 12.65
CA GLY A 12 14.03 -2.66 11.30
C GLY A 12 12.53 -2.40 11.15
N GLU A 13 12.02 -1.35 11.80
CA GLU A 13 10.61 -0.98 11.74
C GLU A 13 10.31 -0.21 10.46
N VAL A 14 9.25 -0.60 9.75
CA VAL A 14 8.69 0.19 8.65
C VAL A 14 7.31 0.67 9.08
N MET A 15 7.11 1.99 9.12
CA MET A 15 5.81 2.58 9.43
C MET A 15 5.14 3.00 8.13
N MET A 16 3.91 2.51 7.91
CA MET A 16 3.07 2.87 6.77
C MET A 16 1.73 3.38 7.32
N LEU A 17 1.42 4.64 7.06
CA LEU A 17 0.18 5.28 7.48
C LEU A 17 -0.68 5.61 6.28
N ALA A 18 -2.00 5.47 6.44
CA ALA A 18 -2.98 5.70 5.39
C ALA A 18 -3.08 7.18 4.95
N THR A 19 -2.68 8.09 5.82
CA THR A 19 -2.78 9.54 5.64
C THR A 19 -1.61 10.28 6.27
N ALA A 20 -1.27 11.43 5.67
CA ALA A 20 -0.46 12.45 6.33
C ALA A 20 -1.29 13.20 7.38
N ALA A 21 -0.60 13.94 8.26
CA ALA A 21 -1.23 14.70 9.32
C ALA A 21 -2.32 15.66 8.78
N GLY A 22 -3.49 15.66 9.41
CA GLY A 22 -4.61 16.53 9.05
C GLY A 22 -5.45 16.07 7.85
N GLN A 23 -5.24 14.87 7.34
CA GLN A 23 -6.03 14.29 6.25
C GLN A 23 -6.93 13.14 6.73
N GLU A 24 -8.06 12.97 6.05
CA GLU A 24 -9.01 11.88 6.30
C GLU A 24 -8.65 10.65 5.46
N SER A 25 -8.84 9.45 6.04
CA SER A 25 -8.74 8.20 5.29
C SER A 25 -10.09 7.84 4.70
N MET A 26 -10.13 7.48 3.43
CA MET A 26 -11.36 7.13 2.72
C MET A 26 -11.66 5.63 2.81
N GLU A 27 -12.95 5.30 2.90
CA GLU A 27 -13.50 3.94 2.85
C GLU A 27 -14.77 3.97 2.00
N ASP A 28 -14.99 2.94 1.18
CA ASP A 28 -16.20 2.83 0.37
C ASP A 28 -16.49 1.36 0.07
N ARG A 29 -17.77 0.96 0.09
CA ARG A 29 -18.20 -0.43 -0.22
C ARG A 29 -17.73 -0.93 -1.58
N SER A 30 -17.50 0.00 -2.50
CA SER A 30 -16.99 -0.32 -3.84
C SER A 30 -15.48 -0.48 -3.91
N ILE A 31 -14.74 -0.13 -2.87
CA ILE A 31 -13.31 -0.41 -2.75
C ILE A 31 -13.16 -1.78 -2.10
N GLY A 32 -12.89 -2.81 -2.90
CA GLY A 32 -12.61 -4.17 -2.43
C GLY A 32 -13.47 -4.62 -1.24
N THR A 33 -14.80 -4.72 -1.41
CA THR A 33 -15.84 -5.02 -0.38
C THR A 33 -16.01 -4.07 0.80
N GLY A 34 -15.46 -2.86 0.76
CA GLY A 34 -15.54 -1.93 1.90
C GLY A 34 -14.23 -1.75 2.63
N HIS A 35 -13.11 -2.03 1.97
CA HIS A 35 -11.79 -1.70 2.48
C HIS A 35 -11.56 -0.18 2.49
N GLY A 36 -10.65 0.25 3.36
CA GLY A 36 -10.03 1.57 3.24
C GLY A 36 -9.24 1.69 1.95
N LEU A 37 -9.29 2.87 1.32
CA LEU A 37 -8.62 3.15 0.06
C LEU A 37 -7.13 2.84 0.10
N PHE A 38 -6.46 3.25 1.17
CA PHE A 38 -5.05 2.91 1.40
C PHE A 38 -4.84 1.40 1.53
N THR A 39 -5.60 0.74 2.41
CA THR A 39 -5.46 -0.71 2.66
C THR A 39 -5.68 -1.52 1.39
N TYR A 40 -6.65 -1.15 0.57
CA TYR A 40 -6.89 -1.79 -0.71
C TYR A 40 -5.65 -1.75 -1.60
N TYR A 41 -5.07 -0.56 -1.82
CA TYR A 41 -3.87 -0.44 -2.67
C TYR A 41 -2.61 -0.99 -2.01
N LEU A 42 -2.51 -0.98 -0.68
CA LEU A 42 -1.41 -1.63 0.03
C LEU A 42 -1.44 -3.16 -0.22
N VAL A 43 -2.59 -3.79 -0.04
CA VAL A 43 -2.76 -5.24 -0.30
C VAL A 43 -2.53 -5.56 -1.78
N ASP A 44 -3.05 -4.72 -2.67
CA ASP A 44 -2.86 -4.85 -4.11
C ASP A 44 -1.38 -4.84 -4.50
N GLY A 45 -0.62 -3.88 -3.97
CA GLY A 45 0.82 -3.77 -4.19
C GLY A 45 1.59 -4.95 -3.60
N LEU A 46 1.29 -5.35 -2.36
CA LEU A 46 1.97 -6.47 -1.66
C LEU A 46 1.69 -7.84 -2.30
N ASN A 47 0.56 -8.01 -2.98
CA ASN A 47 0.28 -9.21 -3.79
C ASN A 47 1.14 -9.32 -5.05
N GLY A 48 1.94 -8.29 -5.36
CA GLY A 48 2.97 -8.30 -6.39
C GLY A 48 2.81 -7.25 -7.47
N ILE A 49 1.73 -6.46 -7.47
CA ILE A 49 1.55 -5.39 -8.45
C ILE A 49 2.65 -4.33 -8.31
N ALA A 50 3.10 -4.05 -7.09
CA ALA A 50 4.11 -3.04 -6.83
C ALA A 50 5.51 -3.39 -7.37
N ASP A 51 5.80 -4.67 -7.64
CA ASP A 51 7.08 -5.09 -8.28
C ASP A 51 7.27 -4.43 -9.66
N SER A 52 6.16 -4.10 -10.33
CA SER A 52 6.19 -3.36 -11.60
C SER A 52 6.70 -1.92 -11.51
N GLU A 53 6.83 -1.37 -10.29
CA GLU A 53 7.34 -0.03 -10.04
C GLU A 53 8.88 0.06 -10.09
N GLY A 54 9.57 -1.08 -10.06
CA GLY A 54 11.03 -1.20 -10.07
C GLY A 54 11.56 -2.17 -11.12
N ASN A 55 12.32 -3.19 -10.70
CA ASN A 55 13.10 -4.07 -11.58
C ASN A 55 12.38 -5.35 -12.01
N LYS A 56 11.16 -5.64 -11.50
CA LYS A 56 10.38 -6.85 -11.83
C LYS A 56 11.15 -8.12 -11.48
N ASP A 57 11.56 -8.25 -10.22
CA ASP A 57 12.38 -9.35 -9.73
C ASP A 57 11.64 -10.34 -8.82
N ASP A 58 10.32 -10.36 -8.94
CA ASP A 58 9.40 -11.18 -8.16
C ASP A 58 9.47 -10.88 -6.64
N LYS A 59 9.82 -9.66 -6.28
CA LYS A 59 9.80 -9.16 -4.90
C LYS A 59 9.23 -7.75 -4.87
N VAL A 60 8.80 -7.34 -3.69
CA VAL A 60 8.36 -5.97 -3.46
C VAL A 60 9.21 -5.39 -2.34
N SER A 61 9.95 -4.35 -2.67
CA SER A 61 10.71 -3.53 -1.73
C SER A 61 9.85 -2.44 -1.09
N VAL A 62 10.34 -1.85 0.02
CA VAL A 62 9.71 -0.67 0.64
C VAL A 62 9.54 0.47 -0.36
N ALA A 63 10.54 0.71 -1.21
CA ALA A 63 10.49 1.76 -2.24
C ALA A 63 9.36 1.52 -3.25
N GLU A 64 9.20 0.28 -3.70
CA GLU A 64 8.18 -0.09 -4.69
C GLU A 64 6.78 0.01 -4.12
N ILE A 65 6.54 -0.54 -2.93
CA ILE A 65 5.21 -0.44 -2.31
C ILE A 65 4.85 1.01 -1.99
N GLN A 66 5.81 1.81 -1.52
CA GLN A 66 5.59 3.24 -1.26
C GLN A 66 5.24 3.97 -2.55
N LYS A 67 6.02 3.81 -3.62
CA LYS A 67 5.78 4.45 -4.91
C LYS A 67 4.41 4.08 -5.46
N TYR A 68 4.03 2.79 -5.36
CA TYR A 68 2.75 2.30 -5.81
C TYR A 68 1.58 2.99 -5.09
N VAL A 69 1.59 3.03 -3.76
CA VAL A 69 0.49 3.64 -3.00
C VAL A 69 0.48 5.17 -3.08
N ASP A 70 1.65 5.81 -3.14
CA ASP A 70 1.78 7.26 -3.31
C ASP A 70 1.26 7.73 -4.68
N GLU A 71 1.24 6.85 -5.70
CA GLU A 71 0.59 7.13 -6.98
C GLU A 71 -0.92 6.86 -6.93
N LYS A 72 -1.33 5.65 -6.52
CA LYS A 72 -2.72 5.22 -6.66
C LYS A 72 -3.67 5.89 -5.68
N VAL A 73 -3.28 6.03 -4.42
CA VAL A 73 -4.18 6.52 -3.37
C VAL A 73 -4.58 7.99 -3.60
N PRO A 74 -3.66 8.95 -3.83
CA PRO A 74 -4.05 10.34 -4.09
C PRO A 74 -4.88 10.50 -5.36
N ALA A 75 -4.53 9.76 -6.42
CA ALA A 75 -5.26 9.80 -7.70
C ALA A 75 -6.72 9.39 -7.52
N VAL A 76 -6.97 8.30 -6.79
CA VAL A 76 -8.33 7.79 -6.55
C VAL A 76 -9.08 8.64 -5.53
N ALA A 77 -8.41 9.09 -4.46
CA ALA A 77 -8.99 10.01 -3.49
C ALA A 77 -9.50 11.28 -4.17
N LYS A 78 -8.72 11.84 -5.10
CA LYS A 78 -9.09 13.04 -5.84
C LYS A 78 -10.23 12.80 -6.82
N THR A 79 -10.15 11.74 -7.62
CA THR A 79 -11.10 11.50 -8.72
C THR A 79 -12.45 10.97 -8.24
N ARG A 80 -12.48 10.11 -7.21
CA ARG A 80 -13.71 9.46 -6.74
C ARG A 80 -14.37 10.17 -5.56
N PHE A 81 -13.58 10.77 -4.69
CA PHE A 81 -14.07 11.37 -3.45
C PHE A 81 -13.90 12.89 -3.39
N ASN A 82 -13.16 13.48 -4.35
CA ASN A 82 -12.76 14.88 -4.31
C ASN A 82 -12.12 15.28 -2.97
N ARG A 83 -11.33 14.36 -2.39
CA ARG A 83 -10.58 14.54 -1.15
C ARG A 83 -9.08 14.41 -1.40
N VAL A 84 -8.29 14.79 -0.40
CA VAL A 84 -6.84 14.58 -0.37
C VAL A 84 -6.56 13.46 0.63
N GLN A 85 -5.89 12.41 0.17
CA GLN A 85 -5.35 11.35 1.00
C GLN A 85 -3.98 10.98 0.44
N ASN A 86 -2.94 11.34 1.18
CA ASN A 86 -1.55 11.03 0.85
C ASN A 86 -1.04 10.04 1.89
N PRO A 87 -0.67 8.82 1.51
CA PRO A 87 -0.02 7.89 2.42
C PRO A 87 1.27 8.49 3.01
N TYR A 88 1.69 7.99 4.17
CA TYR A 88 2.94 8.39 4.79
C TYR A 88 3.76 7.17 5.18
N PHE A 89 4.96 7.08 4.63
CA PHE A 89 5.92 6.03 4.91
C PHE A 89 7.07 6.63 5.69
N CYS A 90 7.52 5.95 6.75
CA CYS A 90 8.72 6.36 7.45
C CYS A 90 9.45 5.20 8.09
N CYS A 91 10.59 5.62 8.64
CA CYS A 91 11.29 4.98 9.72
C CYS A 91 12.00 3.67 9.33
N TYR A 92 11.84 3.24 8.08
CA TYR A 92 12.67 2.24 7.44
C TYR A 92 14.12 2.73 7.33
N ASP A 93 15.07 1.84 7.59
CA ASP A 93 16.49 2.16 7.53
C ASP A 93 17.02 2.11 6.09
N LYS A 94 16.42 1.25 5.25
CA LYS A 94 16.75 1.12 3.83
C LYS A 94 15.49 0.94 2.99
N SER A 95 15.45 1.58 1.83
CA SER A 95 14.29 1.51 0.93
C SER A 95 14.28 0.25 0.05
N ASP A 96 15.39 -0.47 -0.05
CA ASP A 96 15.54 -1.73 -0.79
C ASP A 96 15.19 -2.97 0.07
N GLU A 97 14.75 -2.78 1.31
CA GLU A 97 14.28 -3.87 2.16
C GLU A 97 13.03 -4.51 1.56
N ILE A 98 13.02 -5.85 1.51
CA ILE A 98 11.94 -6.62 0.89
C ILE A 98 10.82 -6.83 1.89
N VAL A 99 9.61 -6.41 1.51
CA VAL A 99 8.38 -6.54 2.33
C VAL A 99 7.43 -7.60 1.80
N SER A 100 7.60 -8.06 0.55
CA SER A 100 6.83 -9.17 -0.01
C SER A 100 7.64 -9.96 -1.05
N ILE A 101 7.35 -11.25 -1.17
CA ILE A 101 7.82 -12.11 -2.26
C ILE A 101 6.63 -12.41 -3.14
N VAL A 102 6.80 -12.21 -4.45
CA VAL A 102 5.74 -12.40 -5.43
C VAL A 102 5.72 -13.85 -5.88
N ASP A 103 4.54 -14.47 -5.82
CA ASP A 103 4.27 -15.71 -6.55
C ASP A 103 3.59 -15.34 -7.88
N PRO A 104 4.26 -15.53 -9.04
CA PRO A 104 3.71 -15.15 -10.33
C PRO A 104 2.37 -15.83 -10.67
N ALA A 105 2.15 -17.06 -10.21
CA ALA A 105 0.89 -17.77 -10.45
C ALA A 105 -0.24 -17.15 -9.62
N TYR A 106 0.06 -16.77 -8.37
CA TYR A 106 -0.89 -16.06 -7.52
C TYR A 106 -1.20 -14.66 -8.04
N LEU A 107 -0.17 -13.89 -8.43
CA LEU A 107 -0.34 -12.54 -8.99
C LEU A 107 -1.23 -12.57 -10.24
N LYS A 108 -1.01 -13.53 -11.15
CA LYS A 108 -1.86 -13.68 -12.33
C LYS A 108 -3.33 -13.91 -11.96
N LYS A 109 -3.58 -14.80 -10.98
CA LYS A 109 -4.95 -15.05 -10.49
C LYS A 109 -5.55 -13.79 -9.84
N TRP A 110 -4.74 -13.04 -9.10
CA TRP A 110 -5.14 -11.77 -8.48
C TRP A 110 -5.57 -10.73 -9.52
N GLU A 111 -4.80 -10.57 -10.60
CA GLU A 111 -5.14 -9.68 -11.71
C GLU A 111 -6.40 -10.11 -12.46
N GLU A 112 -6.57 -11.42 -12.71
CA GLU A 112 -7.76 -11.98 -13.36
C GLU A 112 -9.04 -11.68 -12.54
N LEU A 113 -8.99 -11.84 -11.22
CA LEU A 113 -10.10 -11.50 -10.33
C LEU A 113 -10.48 -10.01 -10.43
N LYS A 114 -9.48 -9.11 -10.54
CA LYS A 114 -9.72 -7.65 -10.66
C LYS A 114 -10.37 -7.25 -11.97
N LEU A 115 -9.98 -7.91 -13.06
CA LEU A 115 -10.57 -7.70 -14.37
C LEU A 115 -12.04 -8.16 -14.40
N GLN A 116 -12.34 -9.32 -13.78
CA GLN A 116 -13.70 -9.85 -13.72
C GLN A 116 -14.66 -8.95 -12.93
N GLN A 117 -14.18 -8.32 -11.86
CA GLN A 117 -15.02 -7.49 -10.99
C GLN A 117 -15.22 -6.05 -11.50
N SER A 118 -14.33 -5.57 -12.37
CA SER A 118 -14.49 -4.26 -13.02
C SER A 118 -15.71 -4.22 -13.97
N GLY A 119 -16.29 -5.39 -14.31
CA GLY A 119 -17.51 -5.54 -15.12
C GLY A 119 -18.82 -5.67 -14.33
N GLY A 120 -18.80 -5.83 -13.00
CA GLY A 120 -20.02 -5.95 -12.20
C GLY A 120 -19.77 -6.24 -10.72
N GLY A 121 -20.28 -5.36 -9.85
CA GLY A 121 -20.55 -5.64 -8.44
C GLY A 121 -19.33 -5.95 -7.56
N ASN A 122 -18.86 -4.91 -6.87
CA ASN A 122 -17.67 -4.93 -6.02
C ASN A 122 -17.75 -6.02 -4.93
N SER A 123 -17.01 -7.12 -5.11
CA SER A 123 -16.88 -8.14 -4.07
C SER A 123 -15.54 -8.91 -4.09
N PHE A 124 -14.47 -8.32 -3.55
CA PHE A 124 -13.25 -9.02 -3.14
C PHE A 124 -13.34 -9.53 -1.69
N PRO A 125 -12.89 -10.75 -1.37
CA PRO A 125 -12.81 -11.25 0.00
C PRO A 125 -11.80 -10.49 0.87
#